data_AF-A0A956S6U2-F1
#
_entry.id   AF-A0A956S6U2-F1
#
_cell.length_a   1.000
_cell.length_b   1.000
_cell.length_c   1.000
_cell.angle_alpha   90.00
_cell.angle_beta   90.00
_cell.angle_gamma   90.00
#
_symmetry.space_group_name_H-M   'P 1'
#
loop_
_entity.id
_entity.type
_entity.pdbx_description
1 polymer ?
#
loop_
_entity_poly.entity_id
_entity_poly.type
_entity_poly.pdbx_seq_one_letter_code
_entity_poly.pdbx_strand_id
1 'polypeptide(L)'
;MRNFNENYSLVRGLHAVVGGDTVDIYLNGNPFFYNIKFTDFTPYVYVPEGKYTVEVFPRDQKENPIVTGTIEVSPGELITIAITGESDKTIEILQIKEEMETPTGNKSRARFIHLVPNGRPVDILLDKEMVLEDVEYKEVTPYTDVDPKTYQVDVLLNENGQLIRQIRV
;
A
#
# COMPACT_ATOMS: atom_id res chain seq x y z
N MET A 1 -16.88 21.16 3.02
CA MET A 1 -16.27 22.43 2.54
C MET A 1 -14.81 22.40 2.93
N ARG A 2 -13.89 22.76 2.02
CA ARG A 2 -12.46 22.85 2.32
C ARG A 2 -12.23 23.99 3.32
N ASN A 3 -11.59 23.71 4.44
CA ASN A 3 -11.21 24.73 5.42
C ASN A 3 -9.84 25.27 5.02
N PHE A 4 -9.75 26.56 4.69
CA PHE A 4 -8.52 27.16 4.17
C PHE A 4 -7.43 27.36 5.24
N ASN A 5 -7.75 27.09 6.51
CA ASN A 5 -6.79 27.14 7.61
C ASN A 5 -6.13 25.78 7.90
N GLU A 6 -6.60 24.71 7.26
CA GLU A 6 -6.02 23.38 7.39
C GLU A 6 -5.03 23.12 6.26
N ASN A 7 -3.90 22.52 6.59
CA ASN A 7 -3.06 21.91 5.59
C ASN A 7 -3.60 20.54 5.22
N TYR A 8 -3.35 20.10 3.99
CA TYR A 8 -3.90 18.87 3.44
C TYR A 8 -2.79 17.94 2.94
N SER A 9 -3.15 16.67 2.87
CA SER A 9 -2.38 15.60 2.24
C SER A 9 -3.29 14.76 1.35
N LEU A 10 -2.67 13.95 0.49
CA LEU A 10 -3.38 13.05 -0.42
C LEU A 10 -3.36 11.64 0.15
N VAL A 11 -4.53 11.05 0.37
CA VAL A 11 -4.68 9.72 0.96
C VAL A 11 -5.45 8.82 0.00
N ARG A 12 -4.99 7.59 -0.19
CA ARG A 12 -5.70 6.52 -0.92
C ARG A 12 -5.74 5.22 -0.09
N GLY A 13 -6.64 4.32 -0.44
CA GLY A 13 -6.70 2.96 0.09
C GLY A 13 -6.11 1.92 -0.88
N LEU A 14 -5.57 0.85 -0.32
CA LEU A 14 -5.17 -0.38 -1.01
C LEU A 14 -5.74 -1.58 -0.23
N HIS A 15 -6.46 -2.47 -0.91
CA HIS A 15 -6.83 -3.75 -0.31
C HIS A 15 -5.85 -4.86 -0.74
N ALA A 16 -4.98 -5.28 0.16
CA ALA A 16 -3.95 -6.30 -0.07
C ALA A 16 -4.21 -7.65 0.64
N VAL A 17 -5.34 -7.82 1.33
CA VAL A 17 -5.70 -9.11 1.96
C VAL A 17 -6.05 -10.15 0.88
N VAL A 18 -5.18 -11.15 0.70
CA VAL A 18 -5.37 -12.24 -0.27
C VAL A 18 -6.60 -13.05 0.10
N GLY A 19 -7.52 -13.23 -0.85
CA GLY A 19 -8.77 -13.96 -0.61
C GLY A 19 -9.78 -13.22 0.28
N GLY A 20 -9.50 -11.97 0.67
CA GLY A 20 -10.43 -11.15 1.43
C GLY A 20 -11.64 -10.69 0.61
N ASP A 21 -12.78 -10.58 1.29
CA ASP A 21 -14.01 -10.03 0.70
C ASP A 21 -13.88 -8.53 0.38
N THR A 22 -14.83 -7.98 -0.36
CA THR A 22 -14.87 -6.54 -0.65
C THR A 22 -15.13 -5.75 0.63
N VAL A 23 -14.42 -4.63 0.81
CA VAL A 23 -14.50 -3.81 2.03
C VAL A 23 -14.85 -2.35 1.75
N ASP A 24 -15.32 -1.68 2.80
CA ASP A 24 -15.50 -0.22 2.88
C ASP A 24 -14.55 0.33 3.97
N ILE A 25 -13.96 1.51 3.74
CA ILE A 25 -13.06 2.20 4.68
C ILE A 25 -13.75 3.46 5.21
N TYR A 26 -13.64 3.66 6.52
CA TYR A 26 -14.15 4.80 7.26
C TYR A 26 -13.01 5.53 7.98
N LEU A 27 -13.11 6.86 8.06
CA LEU A 27 -12.24 7.72 8.86
C LEU A 27 -13.05 8.42 9.94
N ASN A 28 -12.71 8.20 11.21
CA ASN A 28 -13.45 8.72 12.38
C ASN A 28 -14.96 8.44 12.30
N GLY A 29 -15.35 7.21 11.93
CA GLY A 29 -16.74 6.81 11.71
C GLY A 29 -17.43 7.42 10.47
N ASN A 30 -16.76 8.30 9.71
CA ASN A 30 -17.29 8.86 8.48
C ASN A 30 -16.86 8.00 7.28
N PRO A 31 -17.75 7.69 6.34
CA PRO A 31 -17.35 6.91 5.18
C PRO A 31 -16.31 7.63 4.34
N PHE A 32 -15.32 6.87 3.87
CA PHE A 32 -14.18 7.42 3.12
C PHE A 32 -14.04 6.77 1.74
N PHE A 33 -13.89 5.44 1.69
CA PHE A 33 -13.84 4.68 0.45
C PHE A 33 -14.80 3.51 0.49
N TYR A 34 -15.35 3.15 -0.67
CA TYR A 34 -16.36 2.09 -0.79
C TYR A 34 -15.98 1.10 -1.88
N ASN A 35 -16.44 -0.13 -1.72
CA ASN A 35 -16.36 -1.18 -2.74
C ASN A 35 -14.91 -1.44 -3.20
N ILE A 36 -14.00 -1.58 -2.25
CA ILE A 36 -12.59 -1.84 -2.50
C ILE A 36 -12.39 -3.35 -2.52
N LYS A 37 -12.04 -3.90 -3.69
CA LYS A 37 -11.78 -5.33 -3.85
C LYS A 37 -10.29 -5.62 -3.66
N PHE A 38 -9.96 -6.88 -3.43
CA PHE A 38 -8.56 -7.32 -3.42
C PHE A 38 -7.81 -6.83 -4.66
N THR A 39 -6.62 -6.26 -4.44
CA THR A 39 -5.73 -5.57 -5.40
C THR A 39 -6.15 -4.19 -5.88
N ASP A 40 -7.33 -3.68 -5.50
CA ASP A 40 -7.76 -2.34 -5.89
C ASP A 40 -6.97 -1.26 -5.12
N PHE A 41 -6.52 -0.26 -5.87
CA PHE A 41 -6.20 1.04 -5.35
C PHE A 41 -7.38 1.98 -5.55
N THR A 42 -7.67 2.80 -4.55
CA THR A 42 -8.61 3.92 -4.70
C THR A 42 -7.91 5.13 -5.32
N PRO A 43 -8.66 6.13 -5.83
CA PRO A 43 -8.11 7.45 -6.11
C PRO A 43 -7.59 8.11 -4.82
N TYR A 44 -6.65 9.04 -4.99
CA TYR A 44 -6.24 9.93 -3.91
C TYR A 44 -7.32 10.96 -3.60
N VAL A 45 -7.52 11.23 -2.31
CA VAL A 45 -8.46 12.22 -1.79
C VAL A 45 -7.72 13.15 -0.82
N TYR A 46 -8.08 14.44 -0.84
CA TYR A 46 -7.55 15.40 0.12
C TYR A 46 -8.09 15.13 1.52
N VAL A 47 -7.18 14.95 2.47
CA VAL A 47 -7.49 14.76 3.90
C VAL A 47 -6.76 15.84 4.69
N PRO A 48 -7.45 16.59 5.58
CA PRO A 48 -6.80 17.56 6.46
C PRO A 48 -5.72 16.90 7.33
N GLU A 49 -4.73 17.67 7.75
CA GLU A 49 -3.78 17.22 8.76
C GLU A 49 -4.49 16.80 10.06
N GLY A 50 -3.95 15.78 10.73
CA GLY A 50 -4.50 15.29 11.98
C GLY A 50 -4.37 13.77 12.15
N LYS A 51 -4.84 13.29 13.30
CA LYS A 51 -4.90 11.86 13.62
C LYS A 51 -6.31 11.33 13.34
N TYR A 52 -6.38 10.23 12.60
CA TYR A 52 -7.65 9.61 12.23
C TYR A 52 -7.70 8.17 12.71
N THR A 53 -8.83 7.77 13.28
CA THR A 53 -9.20 6.37 13.43
C THR A 53 -9.64 5.86 12.07
N VAL A 54 -9.04 4.76 11.63
CA VAL A 54 -9.41 4.06 10.40
C VAL A 54 -10.18 2.80 10.80
N GLU A 55 -11.35 2.61 10.21
CA GLU A 55 -12.18 1.43 10.42
C GLU A 55 -12.48 0.80 9.07
N VAL A 56 -12.31 -0.52 8.99
CA VAL A 56 -12.56 -1.30 7.77
C VAL A 56 -13.72 -2.24 8.05
N PHE A 57 -14.75 -2.19 7.23
CA PHE A 57 -15.93 -3.05 7.34
C PHE A 57 -16.08 -3.92 6.10
N PRO A 58 -16.75 -5.09 6.21
CA PRO A 58 -17.23 -5.77 5.02
C PRO A 58 -18.15 -4.83 4.24
N ARG A 59 -18.19 -4.98 2.91
CA ARG A 59 -19.03 -4.15 2.05
C ARG A 59 -20.48 -4.08 2.56
N ASP A 60 -21.04 -2.86 2.57
CA ASP A 60 -22.42 -2.57 3.00
C ASP A 60 -22.72 -2.87 4.48
N GLN A 61 -21.71 -3.14 5.31
CA GLN A 61 -21.85 -3.32 6.75
C GLN A 61 -21.25 -2.14 7.51
N LYS A 62 -21.79 -1.86 8.71
CA LYS A 62 -21.35 -0.74 9.57
C LYS A 62 -21.22 -1.13 11.05
N GLU A 63 -21.45 -2.40 11.34
CA GLU A 63 -21.29 -2.97 12.68
C GLU A 63 -20.11 -3.92 12.66
N ASN A 64 -19.36 -3.99 13.76
CA ASN A 64 -18.22 -4.90 13.95
C ASN A 64 -17.14 -4.75 12.84
N PRO A 65 -16.26 -3.73 12.94
CA PRO A 65 -15.20 -3.57 11.95
C PRO A 65 -14.31 -4.82 11.90
N ILE A 66 -13.87 -5.19 10.69
CA ILE A 66 -12.86 -6.23 10.45
C ILE A 66 -11.57 -5.86 11.17
N VAL A 67 -11.18 -4.59 11.05
CA VAL A 67 -10.01 -4.03 11.71
C VAL A 67 -10.26 -2.56 12.02
N THR A 68 -9.72 -2.13 13.17
CA THR A 68 -9.62 -0.72 13.55
C THR A 68 -8.15 -0.38 13.78
N GLY A 69 -7.71 0.75 13.23
CA GLY A 69 -6.35 1.24 13.37
C GLY A 69 -6.34 2.77 13.43
N THR A 70 -5.15 3.36 13.44
CA THR A 70 -5.00 4.81 13.38
C THR A 70 -3.95 5.19 12.36
N ILE A 71 -4.18 6.30 11.66
CA ILE A 71 -3.19 6.94 10.80
C ILE A 71 -2.95 8.37 11.27
N GLU A 72 -1.75 8.87 10.99
CA GLU A 72 -1.39 10.27 11.21
C GLU A 72 -1.13 10.93 9.87
N VAL A 73 -1.85 12.02 9.60
CA VAL A 73 -1.74 12.79 8.36
C VAL A 73 -0.99 14.07 8.70
N SER A 74 0.27 14.18 8.26
CA SER A 74 1.00 15.44 8.29
C SER A 74 0.83 16.20 6.98
N PRO A 75 0.98 17.53 6.94
CA PRO A 75 0.86 18.34 5.73
C PRO A 75 1.77 17.89 4.57
N GLY A 76 1.23 17.90 3.34
CA GLY A 76 2.04 17.68 2.14
C GLY A 76 2.57 16.25 1.98
N GLU A 77 1.89 15.26 2.54
CA GLU A 77 2.20 13.84 2.38
C GLU A 77 1.35 13.21 1.26
N LEU A 78 1.88 12.16 0.61
CA LEU A 78 1.07 11.12 -0.02
C LEU A 78 1.04 9.90 0.89
N ILE A 79 -0.15 9.37 1.14
CA ILE A 79 -0.35 8.23 2.03
C ILE A 79 -1.20 7.18 1.33
N THR A 80 -0.76 5.93 1.41
CA THR A 80 -1.56 4.75 1.11
C THR A 80 -1.93 4.05 2.42
N ILE A 81 -3.22 3.88 2.67
CA ILE A 81 -3.75 3.02 3.72
C ILE A 81 -3.85 1.61 3.13
N ALA A 82 -2.89 0.74 3.43
CA ALA A 82 -2.93 -0.64 2.99
C ALA A 82 -3.63 -1.52 4.04
N ILE A 83 -4.67 -2.23 3.62
CA ILE A 83 -5.32 -3.28 4.40
C ILE A 83 -4.62 -4.58 4.03
N THR A 84 -3.90 -5.18 4.97
CA THR A 84 -3.05 -6.37 4.74
C THR A 84 -3.24 -7.39 5.85
N GLY A 85 -2.85 -8.63 5.64
CA GLY A 85 -3.01 -9.70 6.64
C GLY A 85 -3.73 -10.93 6.10
N GLU A 86 -3.92 -11.92 6.97
CA GLU A 86 -4.63 -13.17 6.67
C GLU A 86 -6.13 -12.98 6.90
N SER A 87 -6.94 -13.23 5.87
CA SER A 87 -8.39 -12.98 5.91
C SER A 87 -9.12 -13.74 7.00
N ASP A 88 -8.62 -14.92 7.39
CA ASP A 88 -9.22 -15.82 8.38
C ASP A 88 -8.59 -15.69 9.78
N LYS A 89 -7.59 -14.81 9.95
CA LYS A 89 -6.88 -14.62 11.23
C LYS A 89 -6.75 -13.15 11.57
N THR A 90 -5.71 -12.50 11.06
CA THR A 90 -5.29 -11.16 11.47
C THR A 90 -5.21 -10.26 10.25
N ILE A 91 -6.10 -9.27 10.21
CA ILE A 91 -6.05 -8.15 9.27
C ILE A 91 -5.53 -6.92 10.03
N GLU A 92 -4.65 -6.17 9.37
CA GLU A 92 -3.97 -5.00 9.89
C GLU A 92 -4.11 -3.82 8.92
N ILE A 93 -3.97 -2.62 9.46
CA ILE A 93 -3.83 -1.40 8.68
C ILE A 93 -2.37 -0.97 8.70
N LEU A 94 -1.76 -0.89 7.52
CA LEU A 94 -0.42 -0.37 7.32
C LEU A 94 -0.50 1.00 6.66
N GLN A 95 -0.01 2.03 7.36
CA GLN A 95 0.17 3.35 6.78
C GLN A 95 1.48 3.38 5.98
N ILE A 96 1.39 3.62 4.68
CA ILE A 96 2.54 3.71 3.80
C ILE A 96 2.66 5.16 3.32
N LYS A 97 3.72 5.84 3.74
CA LYS A 97 4.06 7.18 3.24
C LYS A 97 4.78 7.07 1.89
N GLU A 98 4.52 8.03 1.02
CA GLU A 98 5.08 8.11 -0.33
C GLU A 98 5.91 9.39 -0.46
N GLU A 99 7.07 9.25 -1.07
CA GLU A 99 7.94 10.38 -1.40
C GLU A 99 7.46 11.04 -2.69
N MET A 100 7.33 12.37 -2.67
CA MET A 100 6.97 13.16 -3.85
C MET A 100 8.17 13.65 -4.68
N GLU A 101 9.39 13.23 -4.33
CA GLU A 101 10.57 13.74 -5.02
C GLU A 101 10.55 13.38 -6.50
N THR A 102 10.73 14.41 -7.33
CA THR A 102 10.86 14.22 -8.77
C THR A 102 12.27 13.72 -9.05
N PRO A 103 12.44 12.58 -9.74
CA PRO A 103 13.76 12.08 -10.07
C PRO A 103 14.49 13.07 -10.97
N THR A 104 15.82 13.17 -10.82
CA THR A 104 16.64 14.03 -11.68
C THR A 104 16.91 13.37 -13.03
N GLY A 105 16.89 14.14 -14.11
CA GLY A 105 17.10 13.62 -15.47
C GLY A 105 15.91 12.80 -16.00
N ASN A 106 16.18 11.91 -16.95
CA ASN A 106 15.15 11.07 -17.58
C ASN A 106 15.06 9.71 -16.86
N LYS A 107 14.57 9.72 -15.62
CA LYS A 107 14.43 8.54 -14.76
C LYS A 107 13.00 8.39 -14.26
N SER A 108 12.60 7.15 -13.96
CA SER A 108 11.39 6.82 -13.21
C SER A 108 11.77 6.38 -11.80
N ARG A 109 10.84 6.46 -10.84
CA ARG A 109 11.05 5.93 -9.47
C ARG A 109 10.16 4.72 -9.24
N ALA A 110 10.74 3.65 -8.72
CA ALA A 110 10.02 2.43 -8.35
C ALA A 110 10.40 2.01 -6.93
N ARG A 111 9.48 1.33 -6.24
CA ARG A 111 9.73 0.68 -4.95
C ARG A 111 8.91 -0.60 -4.86
N PHE A 112 9.28 -1.47 -3.92
CA PHE A 112 8.58 -2.70 -3.65
C PHE A 112 8.08 -2.73 -2.21
N ILE A 113 6.94 -3.37 -2.00
CA ILE A 113 6.35 -3.53 -0.67
C ILE A 113 5.81 -4.95 -0.59
N HIS A 114 6.31 -5.75 0.34
CA HIS A 114 5.86 -7.14 0.46
C HIS A 114 4.67 -7.24 1.41
N LEU A 115 3.45 -7.33 0.85
CA LEU A 115 2.21 -7.38 1.62
C LEU A 115 1.58 -8.79 1.70
N VAL A 116 2.36 -9.86 1.50
CA VAL A 116 1.83 -11.23 1.66
C VAL A 116 2.07 -11.69 3.09
N PRO A 117 1.01 -11.90 3.89
CA PRO A 117 1.16 -12.31 5.28
C PRO A 117 1.78 -13.71 5.37
N ASN A 118 2.66 -13.92 6.35
CA ASN A 118 3.51 -15.12 6.46
C ASN A 118 4.28 -15.45 5.18
N GLY A 119 4.41 -14.48 4.26
CA GLY A 119 5.27 -14.56 3.10
C GLY A 119 6.70 -14.69 3.58
N ARG A 120 7.43 -15.61 2.95
CA ARG A 120 8.86 -15.74 3.16
C ARG A 120 9.57 -14.60 2.42
N PRO A 121 10.73 -14.12 2.91
CA PRO A 121 11.43 -13.03 2.26
C PRO A 121 11.70 -13.29 0.78
N VAL A 122 11.63 -12.24 -0.02
CA VAL A 122 11.75 -12.32 -1.47
C VAL A 122 12.86 -11.43 -2.01
N ASP A 123 13.50 -11.90 -3.06
CA ASP A 123 14.41 -11.10 -3.87
C ASP A 123 13.66 -10.57 -5.09
N ILE A 124 14.01 -9.35 -5.50
CA ILE A 124 13.42 -8.68 -6.65
C ILE A 124 14.50 -8.45 -7.71
N LEU A 125 14.22 -8.93 -8.91
CA LEU A 125 15.07 -8.74 -10.08
C LEU A 125 14.34 -7.90 -11.12
N LEU A 126 15.05 -6.94 -11.72
CA LEU A 126 14.61 -6.19 -12.90
C LEU A 126 15.43 -6.65 -14.10
N ASP A 127 14.79 -7.18 -15.14
CA ASP A 127 15.46 -7.72 -16.32
C ASP A 127 16.60 -8.73 -15.99
N LYS A 128 16.37 -9.56 -14.95
CA LYS A 128 17.31 -10.54 -14.37
C LYS A 128 18.47 -9.95 -13.55
N GLU A 129 18.52 -8.64 -13.36
CA GLU A 129 19.46 -8.00 -12.44
C GLU A 129 18.82 -7.86 -11.07
N MET A 130 19.48 -8.36 -10.03
CA MET A 130 19.01 -8.26 -8.65
C MET A 130 19.09 -6.81 -8.18
N VAL A 131 17.96 -6.28 -7.68
CA VAL A 131 17.86 -4.89 -7.22
C VAL A 131 17.49 -4.78 -5.75
N LEU A 132 16.81 -5.79 -5.21
CA LEU A 132 16.47 -5.91 -3.79
C LEU A 132 16.65 -7.36 -3.37
N GLU A 133 17.16 -7.54 -2.16
CA GLU A 133 17.36 -8.84 -1.54
C GLU A 133 16.62 -8.87 -0.21
N ASP A 134 16.13 -10.05 0.15
CA ASP A 134 15.59 -10.35 1.49
C ASP A 134 14.46 -9.39 1.93
N VAL A 135 13.58 -9.00 1.01
CA VAL A 135 12.47 -8.09 1.32
C VAL A 135 11.45 -8.82 2.19
N GLU A 136 11.32 -8.41 3.45
CA GLU A 136 10.47 -9.06 4.45
C GLU A 136 9.00 -8.61 4.38
N TYR A 137 8.09 -9.38 4.99
CA TYR A 137 6.67 -9.01 5.10
C TYR A 137 6.50 -7.65 5.81
N LYS A 138 5.70 -6.77 5.18
CA LYS A 138 5.45 -5.36 5.53
C LYS A 138 6.65 -4.43 5.36
N GLU A 139 7.76 -4.90 4.82
CA GLU A 139 8.86 -4.02 4.45
C GLU A 139 8.43 -3.09 3.31
N VAL A 140 8.65 -1.80 3.51
CA VAL A 140 8.46 -0.75 2.50
C VAL A 140 9.85 -0.33 2.05
N THR A 141 10.27 -0.77 0.86
CA THR A 141 11.61 -0.43 0.39
C THR A 141 11.71 1.06 0.05
N PRO A 142 12.91 1.65 0.12
CA PRO A 142 13.17 2.95 -0.48
C PRO A 142 12.83 2.95 -1.98
N TYR A 143 12.55 4.15 -2.50
CA TYR A 143 12.46 4.33 -3.94
C TYR A 143 13.85 4.22 -4.59
N THR A 144 13.88 3.55 -5.74
CA THR A 144 15.06 3.42 -6.60
C THR A 144 14.77 4.09 -7.95
N ASP A 145 15.75 4.82 -8.47
CA ASP A 145 15.70 5.42 -9.79
C ASP A 145 16.01 4.38 -10.86
N VAL A 146 15.11 4.24 -11.83
CA VAL A 146 15.20 3.28 -12.94
C VAL A 146 15.05 4.01 -14.28
N ASP A 147 15.52 3.40 -15.36
CA ASP A 147 15.30 3.96 -16.70
C ASP A 147 13.82 3.85 -17.10
N PRO A 148 13.25 4.84 -17.81
CA PRO A 148 11.86 4.82 -18.23
C PRO A 148 11.67 3.84 -19.41
N LYS A 149 11.54 2.56 -19.08
CA LYS A 149 11.26 1.46 -20.02
C LYS A 149 10.36 0.42 -19.35
N THR A 150 9.87 -0.53 -20.15
CA THR A 150 9.22 -1.72 -19.61
C THR A 150 10.26 -2.66 -19.02
N TYR A 151 10.01 -3.17 -17.82
CA TYR A 151 10.83 -4.14 -17.12
C TYR A 151 10.13 -5.49 -17.02
N GLN A 152 10.90 -6.56 -17.09
CA GLN A 152 10.51 -7.85 -16.55
C GLN A 152 10.90 -7.88 -15.06
N VAL A 153 9.90 -7.98 -14.19
CA VAL A 153 10.10 -8.11 -12.75
C VAL A 153 9.98 -9.58 -12.38
N ASP A 154 11.05 -10.14 -11.84
CA ASP A 154 11.06 -11.49 -11.26
C ASP A 154 11.08 -11.37 -9.74
N VAL A 155 10.18 -12.09 -9.07
CA VAL A 155 10.09 -12.21 -7.62
C VAL A 155 10.50 -13.63 -7.24
N LEU A 156 11.59 -13.77 -6.50
CA LEU A 156 12.17 -15.06 -6.12
C LEU A 156 12.08 -15.25 -4.61
N LEU A 157 11.95 -16.49 -4.13
CA LEU A 157 12.18 -16.77 -2.72
C LEU A 157 13.66 -16.57 -2.39
N ASN A 158 13.96 -15.76 -1.38
CA ASN A 158 15.33 -15.49 -0.98
C ASN A 158 16.09 -16.77 -0.58
N GLU A 159 15.45 -17.70 0.13
CA GLU A 159 16.16 -18.88 0.68
C GLU A 159 16.76 -19.81 -0.40
N ASN A 160 16.16 -19.88 -1.58
CA ASN A 160 16.48 -20.92 -2.58
C ASN A 160 16.41 -20.45 -4.05
N GLY A 161 16.11 -19.18 -4.29
CA GLY A 161 16.03 -18.60 -5.64
C GLY A 161 14.85 -19.11 -6.47
N GLN A 162 13.85 -19.77 -5.88
CA GLN A 162 12.67 -20.23 -6.62
C GLN A 162 11.87 -19.02 -7.13
N LEU A 163 11.63 -18.98 -8.45
CA LEU A 163 10.73 -17.99 -9.05
C LEU A 163 9.29 -18.19 -8.54
N ILE A 164 8.79 -17.18 -7.83
CA ILE A 164 7.40 -17.12 -7.35
C ILE A 164 6.50 -16.45 -8.36
N ARG A 165 6.96 -15.35 -8.94
CA ARG A 165 6.17 -14.55 -9.87
C ARG A 165 7.04 -13.84 -10.87
N GLN A 166 6.50 -13.69 -12.07
CA GLN A 166 7.05 -12.87 -13.13
C GLN A 166 5.99 -11.91 -13.64
N ILE A 167 6.33 -10.63 -13.78
CA ILE A 167 5.42 -9.55 -14.17
C ILE A 167 6.12 -8.65 -15.18
N ARG A 168 5.36 -8.05 -16.10
CA ARG A 168 5.84 -6.95 -16.95
C ARG A 168 5.20 -5.65 -16.50
N VAL A 169 6.03 -4.63 -16.25
CA VAL A 169 5.62 -3.29 -15.81
C VAL A 169 6.29 -2.22 -16.65
#